data_AF-A0A4P2R437-F1
#
_entry.id   AF-A0A4P2R437-F1
#
_cell.length_a   1.000
_cell.length_b   1.000
_cell.length_c   1.000
_cell.angle_alpha   90.00
_cell.angle_beta   90.00
_cell.angle_gamma   90.00
#
_symmetry.space_group_name_H-M   'P 1'
#
loop_
_entity.id
_entity.type
_entity.pdbx_description
1 polymer ?
#
loop_
_entity_poly.entity_id
_entity_poly.type
_entity_poly.pdbx_seq_one_letter_code
_entity_poly.pdbx_strand_id
1 'polypeptide(L)'
;MTAFIGISRALLGGFLAISSTRASAAPETADIGDEGETASVSDNPEGEVAEEARRGSIRVIEATYGANCGISAGNQSYNLARACNGLTYCEYAIDHRVIGDPAYGCAKEYYARWQCGPGDVRSTAVPAEASGRTVTLQCQQ
;
A
#
# COMPACT_ATOMS: atom_id res chain seq x y z
N MET A 1 -38.23 37.77 35.28
CA MET A 1 -37.91 38.98 34.50
C MET A 1 -38.13 38.68 33.02
N THR A 2 -38.99 39.46 32.36
CA THR A 2 -39.26 39.47 30.92
C THR A 2 -38.39 40.53 30.23
N ALA A 3 -37.91 40.28 29.00
CA ALA A 3 -37.67 41.25 27.90
C ALA A 3 -36.92 40.53 26.75
N PHE A 4 -37.42 40.32 25.52
CA PHE A 4 -37.88 41.21 24.42
C PHE A 4 -36.78 41.65 23.42
N ILE A 5 -37.04 41.34 22.13
CA ILE A 5 -36.68 42.05 20.86
C ILE A 5 -35.24 41.82 20.36
N GLY A 6 -35.00 41.15 19.22
CA GLY A 6 -35.20 41.63 17.82
C GLY A 6 -33.82 42.11 17.29
N ILE A 7 -33.39 42.01 16.03
CA ILE A 7 -34.04 42.26 14.74
C ILE A 7 -33.16 41.62 13.63
N SER A 8 -33.85 41.05 12.65
CA SER A 8 -33.55 40.86 11.22
C SER A 8 -32.22 41.37 10.63
N ARG A 9 -31.62 40.52 9.79
CA ARG A 9 -31.33 40.94 8.41
C ARG A 9 -31.42 39.76 7.45
N ALA A 10 -32.28 39.93 6.46
CA ALA A 10 -32.54 39.03 5.36
C ALA A 10 -31.72 39.44 4.12
N LEU A 11 -31.94 38.65 3.05
CA LEU A 11 -31.72 38.97 1.63
C LEU A 11 -30.29 38.60 1.13
N LEU A 12 -30.07 37.96 -0.02
CA LEU A 12 -30.91 37.82 -1.22
C LEU A 12 -30.25 36.82 -2.20
N GLY A 13 -31.06 35.99 -2.89
CA GLY A 13 -30.95 35.59 -4.31
C GLY A 13 -29.69 34.82 -4.78
N GLY A 14 -29.75 33.66 -5.45
CA GLY A 14 -30.78 33.08 -6.30
C GLY A 14 -30.51 33.42 -7.77
N PHE A 15 -29.91 32.50 -8.54
CA PHE A 15 -29.99 32.39 -10.01
C PHE A 15 -29.80 30.91 -10.37
N LEU A 16 -30.89 30.18 -10.61
CA LEU A 16 -31.53 29.91 -11.90
C LEU A 16 -30.71 28.97 -12.81
N ALA A 17 -31.25 27.76 -12.93
CA ALA A 17 -30.87 26.72 -13.88
C ALA A 17 -31.15 27.16 -15.33
N ILE A 18 -30.30 26.71 -16.24
CA ILE A 18 -30.60 26.63 -17.68
C ILE A 18 -30.25 25.22 -18.18
N SER A 19 -31.29 24.44 -18.44
CA SER A 19 -31.25 23.28 -19.34
C SER A 19 -31.38 23.77 -20.78
N SER A 20 -30.57 23.30 -21.72
CA SER A 20 -31.03 23.10 -23.11
C SER A 20 -30.08 22.25 -23.96
N THR A 21 -30.70 21.61 -24.93
CA THR A 21 -30.34 20.41 -25.70
C THR A 21 -29.47 20.62 -26.95
N ARG A 22 -28.60 19.61 -27.21
CA ARG A 22 -28.43 18.83 -28.46
C ARG A 22 -27.81 19.50 -29.71
N ALA A 23 -26.76 18.87 -30.27
CA ALA A 23 -26.69 18.35 -31.67
C ALA A 23 -25.23 18.18 -32.17
N SER A 24 -25.04 17.15 -32.99
CA SER A 24 -23.81 16.69 -33.68
C SER A 24 -23.27 17.67 -34.73
N ALA A 25 -21.95 17.64 -34.97
CA ALA A 25 -21.31 17.65 -36.31
C ALA A 25 -19.77 17.57 -36.18
N ALA A 26 -19.16 16.67 -36.96
CA ALA A 26 -17.72 16.70 -37.27
C ALA A 26 -17.41 17.85 -38.26
N PRO A 27 -16.16 18.33 -38.29
CA PRO A 27 -15.38 18.12 -39.51
C PRO A 27 -13.91 17.76 -39.27
N GLU A 28 -13.38 17.06 -40.26
CA GLU A 28 -11.96 16.75 -40.48
C GLU A 28 -11.16 18.03 -40.72
N THR A 29 -10.00 18.15 -40.08
CA THR A 29 -8.82 18.82 -40.67
C THR A 29 -7.56 18.16 -40.14
N ALA A 30 -6.74 17.71 -41.08
CA ALA A 30 -5.35 17.33 -40.87
C ALA A 30 -4.53 18.55 -40.39
N ASP A 31 -3.47 18.31 -39.63
CA ASP A 31 -2.08 18.34 -40.14
C ASP A 31 -1.05 18.56 -39.01
N ILE A 32 0.14 18.03 -39.28
CA ILE A 32 1.49 18.36 -38.82
C ILE A 32 1.89 17.84 -37.45
N GLY A 33 2.70 16.79 -37.49
CA GLY A 33 3.41 16.24 -36.34
C GLY A 33 4.45 17.20 -35.77
N ASP A 34 4.77 16.96 -34.52
CA ASP A 34 5.94 17.54 -33.87
C ASP A 34 6.42 16.48 -32.86
N GLU A 35 7.55 15.88 -33.24
CA GLU A 35 8.64 15.45 -32.39
C GLU A 35 8.31 14.39 -31.32
N GLY A 36 8.87 13.19 -31.55
CA GLY A 36 8.96 12.17 -30.53
C GLY A 36 9.45 12.75 -29.21
N GLU A 37 8.60 12.60 -28.19
CA GLU A 37 9.01 12.82 -26.82
C GLU A 37 10.17 11.86 -26.57
N THR A 38 11.32 12.48 -26.36
CA THR A 38 12.63 11.86 -26.33
C THR A 38 12.59 10.70 -25.35
N ALA A 39 12.60 9.48 -25.90
CA ALA A 39 13.10 8.33 -25.18
C ALA A 39 14.56 8.65 -24.87
N SER A 40 14.81 9.19 -23.68
CA SER A 40 16.11 9.15 -23.06
C SER A 40 16.42 7.70 -22.68
N VAL A 41 16.62 6.87 -23.70
CA VAL A 41 17.42 5.66 -23.59
C VAL A 41 18.84 6.16 -23.42
N SER A 42 19.16 6.55 -22.18
CA SER A 42 20.53 6.46 -21.72
C SER A 42 20.76 4.97 -21.54
N ASP A 43 21.42 4.36 -22.53
CA ASP A 43 22.04 3.03 -22.42
C ASP A 43 23.09 3.07 -21.30
N ASN A 44 22.61 3.09 -20.06
CA ASN A 44 23.40 2.84 -18.88
C ASN A 44 22.93 1.49 -18.35
N PRO A 45 23.55 0.37 -18.75
CA PRO A 45 23.13 -0.98 -18.37
C PRO A 45 23.13 -1.22 -16.85
N GLU A 46 23.66 -0.26 -16.07
CA GLU A 46 23.67 -0.23 -14.62
C GLU A 46 22.36 0.34 -14.01
N GLY A 47 21.56 1.10 -14.77
CA GLY A 47 20.32 1.72 -14.31
C GLY A 47 19.09 0.82 -14.40
N GLU A 48 18.96 0.07 -15.49
CA GLU A 48 17.81 -0.81 -15.73
C GLU A 48 17.81 -2.04 -14.80
N VAL A 49 18.98 -2.56 -14.43
CA VAL A 49 19.11 -3.66 -13.47
C VAL A 49 18.74 -3.24 -12.03
N ALA A 50 18.96 -1.97 -11.68
CA ALA A 50 18.60 -1.44 -10.37
C ALA A 50 17.09 -1.19 -10.24
N GLU A 51 16.42 -0.81 -11.33
CA GLU A 51 14.97 -0.64 -11.34
C GLU A 51 14.23 -1.98 -11.30
N GLU A 52 14.66 -2.98 -12.08
CA GLU A 52 14.10 -4.33 -11.99
C GLU A 52 14.30 -4.95 -10.60
N ALA A 53 15.47 -4.79 -9.99
CA ALA A 53 15.70 -5.21 -8.61
C ALA A 53 14.75 -4.52 -7.62
N ARG A 54 14.43 -3.24 -7.82
CA ARG A 54 13.44 -2.52 -7.00
C ARG A 54 12.02 -3.02 -7.26
N ARG A 55 11.67 -3.32 -8.51
CA ARG A 55 10.34 -3.86 -8.89
C ARG A 55 10.11 -5.27 -8.34
N GLY A 56 11.16 -6.06 -8.19
CA GLY A 56 11.13 -7.39 -7.57
C GLY A 56 11.35 -7.38 -6.06
N SER A 57 11.65 -6.24 -5.43
CA SER A 57 12.01 -6.22 -4.01
C SER A 57 10.80 -6.27 -3.07
N ILE A 58 10.98 -6.97 -1.95
CA ILE A 58 10.02 -7.07 -0.85
C ILE A 58 9.93 -5.72 -0.13
N ARG A 59 8.70 -5.27 0.09
CA ARG A 59 8.34 -4.21 1.03
C ARG A 59 7.31 -4.75 2.02
N VAL A 60 7.73 -5.00 3.25
CA VAL A 60 6.85 -5.43 4.33
C VAL A 60 5.84 -4.32 4.65
N ILE A 61 4.57 -4.69 4.74
CA ILE A 61 3.47 -3.80 5.12
C ILE A 61 3.10 -4.04 6.58
N GLU A 62 2.95 -5.31 6.97
CA GLU A 62 2.53 -5.69 8.31
C GLU A 62 3.04 -7.07 8.67
N ALA A 63 3.44 -7.27 9.92
CA ALA A 63 3.64 -8.59 10.49
C ALA A 63 3.14 -8.65 11.92
N THR A 64 2.47 -9.75 12.26
CA THR A 64 1.82 -9.95 13.54
C THR A 64 2.13 -11.33 14.09
N TYR A 65 2.59 -11.40 15.33
CA TYR A 65 2.76 -12.64 16.06
C TYR A 65 1.70 -12.74 17.15
N GLY A 66 0.76 -13.68 16.99
CA GLY A 66 -0.34 -13.93 17.92
C GLY A 66 -1.67 -13.24 17.60
N ALA A 67 -1.96 -12.94 16.33
CA ALA A 67 -3.28 -12.37 15.95
C ALA A 67 -4.44 -13.27 16.38
N ASN A 68 -4.28 -14.60 16.21
CA ASN A 68 -5.20 -15.62 16.73
C ASN A 68 -5.36 -15.62 18.27
N CYS A 69 -4.45 -14.98 19.00
CA CYS A 69 -4.49 -14.81 20.45
C CYS A 69 -4.97 -13.42 20.89
N GLY A 70 -5.48 -12.59 19.95
CA GLY A 70 -5.97 -11.23 20.24
C GLY A 70 -4.88 -10.17 20.30
N ILE A 71 -3.66 -10.46 19.84
CA ILE A 71 -2.58 -9.47 19.78
C ILE A 71 -2.84 -8.49 18.65
N SER A 72 -2.63 -7.20 18.95
CA SER A 72 -2.79 -6.12 17.97
C SER A 72 -1.87 -6.32 16.76
N ALA A 73 -2.40 -6.00 15.59
CA ALA A 73 -1.66 -6.14 14.35
C ALA A 73 -0.39 -5.27 14.33
N GLY A 74 0.66 -5.79 13.67
CA GLY A 74 1.86 -5.04 13.38
C GLY A 74 2.94 -5.06 14.47
N ASN A 75 2.78 -5.83 15.55
CA ASN A 75 3.79 -5.94 16.62
C ASN A 75 5.15 -6.47 16.13
N GLN A 76 5.21 -7.12 14.96
CA GLN A 76 6.43 -7.66 14.37
C GLN A 76 6.81 -7.01 13.03
N SER A 77 6.06 -5.99 12.57
CA SER A 77 6.32 -5.34 11.28
C SER A 77 7.74 -4.81 11.18
N TYR A 78 8.25 -4.17 12.23
CA TYR A 78 9.61 -3.62 12.24
C TYR A 78 10.67 -4.72 12.11
N ASN A 79 10.54 -5.82 12.86
CA ASN A 79 11.51 -6.91 12.86
C ASN A 79 11.56 -7.61 11.49
N LEU A 80 10.38 -7.91 10.92
CA LEU A 80 10.31 -8.52 9.59
C LEU A 80 10.81 -7.56 8.50
N ALA A 81 10.42 -6.29 8.55
CA ALA A 81 10.87 -5.27 7.60
C ALA A 81 12.39 -5.10 7.61
N ARG A 82 13.00 -5.07 8.81
CA ARG A 82 14.45 -4.97 8.97
C ARG A 82 15.19 -6.16 8.36
N ALA A 83 14.60 -7.35 8.42
CA ALA A 83 15.20 -8.57 7.87
C ALA A 83 14.99 -8.73 6.35
N CYS A 84 13.81 -8.34 5.84
CA CYS A 84 13.38 -8.73 4.49
C CYS A 84 13.28 -7.60 3.47
N ASN A 85 13.20 -6.32 3.88
CA ASN A 85 13.01 -5.24 2.92
C ASN A 85 14.19 -5.14 1.96
N GLY A 86 13.90 -4.95 0.66
CA GLY A 86 14.90 -4.83 -0.39
C GLY A 86 15.37 -6.18 -0.98
N LEU A 87 15.00 -7.31 -0.37
CA LEU A 87 15.31 -8.64 -0.91
C LEU A 87 14.20 -9.11 -1.87
N THR A 88 14.50 -10.00 -2.81
CA THR A 88 13.48 -10.66 -3.65
C THR A 88 12.94 -11.95 -3.01
N TYR A 89 13.69 -12.50 -2.07
CA TYR A 89 13.38 -13.71 -1.31
C TYR A 89 13.90 -13.55 0.12
N CYS A 90 13.10 -13.91 1.12
CA CYS A 90 13.46 -13.81 2.52
C CYS A 90 12.88 -14.99 3.31
N GLU A 91 13.75 -15.71 4.00
CA GLU A 91 13.37 -16.67 5.03
C GLU A 91 13.63 -16.06 6.41
N TYR A 92 12.56 -15.86 7.18
CA TYR A 92 12.64 -15.28 8.50
C TYR A 92 12.28 -16.32 9.56
N ALA A 93 13.27 -16.66 10.41
CA ALA A 93 13.08 -17.56 11.53
C ALA A 93 12.31 -16.85 12.66
N ILE A 94 11.17 -17.42 13.05
CA ILE A 94 10.32 -16.89 14.11
C ILE A 94 10.81 -17.47 15.43
N ASP A 95 11.47 -16.67 16.27
CA ASP A 95 11.91 -17.09 17.60
C ASP A 95 11.35 -16.18 18.68
N HIS A 96 10.37 -16.66 19.44
CA HIS A 96 9.74 -15.91 20.53
C HIS A 96 10.74 -15.46 21.62
N ARG A 97 11.90 -16.11 21.73
CA ARG A 97 12.96 -15.69 22.68
C ARG A 97 13.65 -14.41 22.23
N VAL A 98 13.58 -14.09 20.94
CA VAL A 98 14.16 -12.88 20.32
C VAL A 98 13.09 -11.81 20.13
N ILE A 99 11.92 -12.19 19.61
CA ILE A 99 10.85 -11.22 19.27
C ILE A 99 9.85 -10.96 20.41
N GLY A 100 9.99 -11.72 21.51
CA GLY A 100 9.10 -11.69 22.67
C GLY A 100 7.89 -12.63 22.55
N ASP A 101 7.29 -12.94 23.71
CA ASP A 101 5.98 -13.61 23.80
C ASP A 101 4.90 -12.60 24.22
N PRO A 102 4.07 -12.12 23.28
CA PRO A 102 3.02 -11.16 23.59
C PRO A 102 1.77 -11.80 24.24
N ALA A 103 1.58 -13.13 24.12
CA ALA A 103 0.41 -13.85 24.63
C ALA A 103 0.85 -15.15 25.29
N TYR A 104 1.12 -15.09 26.60
CA TYR A 104 1.56 -16.24 27.37
C TYR A 104 0.47 -17.32 27.45
N GLY A 105 0.86 -18.59 27.27
CA GLY A 105 -0.07 -19.73 27.33
C GLY A 105 -0.98 -19.89 26.09
N CYS A 106 -0.83 -19.04 25.07
CA CYS A 106 -1.53 -19.17 23.80
C CYS A 106 -0.55 -19.57 22.69
N ALA A 107 -0.97 -20.55 21.89
CA ALA A 107 -0.28 -20.99 20.69
C ALA A 107 -0.39 -19.92 19.60
N LYS A 108 0.71 -19.26 19.26
CA LYS A 108 0.67 -18.06 18.39
C LYS A 108 0.95 -18.40 16.95
N GLU A 109 0.11 -17.89 16.04
CA GLU A 109 0.41 -17.85 14.62
C GLU A 109 1.34 -16.66 14.29
N TYR A 110 1.96 -16.70 13.11
CA TYR A 110 2.70 -15.55 12.56
C TYR A 110 2.12 -15.18 11.20
N TYR A 111 1.49 -14.01 11.12
CA TYR A 111 0.93 -13.45 9.90
C TYR A 111 1.87 -12.40 9.32
N ALA A 112 2.07 -12.42 8.01
CA ALA A 112 2.88 -11.42 7.31
C ALA A 112 2.17 -10.97 6.03
N ARG A 113 2.28 -9.67 5.73
CA ARG A 113 1.77 -9.02 4.53
C ARG A 113 2.85 -8.12 3.94
N TRP A 114 3.10 -8.25 2.64
CA TRP A 114 4.14 -7.52 1.94
C TRP A 114 3.73 -7.21 0.51
N GLN A 115 4.45 -6.32 -0.14
CA GLN A 115 4.30 -5.97 -1.54
C GLN A 115 5.61 -6.26 -2.27
N CYS A 116 5.53 -6.57 -3.55
CA CYS A 116 6.68 -6.72 -4.44
C CYS A 116 6.76 -5.49 -5.34
N GLY A 117 7.74 -4.60 -5.11
CA GLY A 117 7.86 -3.34 -5.84
C GLY A 117 6.52 -2.58 -6.00
N PRO A 118 6.16 -2.11 -7.20
CA PRO A 118 4.86 -1.47 -7.46
C PRO A 118 3.71 -2.47 -7.69
N GLY A 119 3.91 -3.77 -7.47
CA GLY A 119 2.93 -4.83 -7.75
C GLY A 119 1.92 -5.08 -6.63
N ASP A 120 1.30 -6.26 -6.64
CA ASP A 120 0.22 -6.62 -5.70
C ASP A 120 0.71 -6.91 -4.28
N VAL A 121 -0.18 -6.70 -3.32
CA VAL A 121 0.01 -7.09 -1.93
C VAL A 121 -0.21 -8.59 -1.77
N ARG A 122 0.79 -9.25 -1.19
CA ARG A 122 0.83 -10.68 -0.86
C ARG A 122 0.73 -10.86 0.65
N SER A 123 0.24 -12.02 1.08
CA SER A 123 0.23 -12.37 2.49
C SER A 123 0.44 -13.86 2.70
N THR A 124 0.92 -14.22 3.88
CA THR A 124 1.11 -15.60 4.31
C THR A 124 0.94 -15.70 5.82
N ALA A 125 0.60 -16.90 6.29
CA ALA A 125 0.50 -17.19 7.71
C ALA A 125 1.21 -18.50 8.01
N VAL A 126 2.05 -18.49 9.05
CA VAL A 126 2.55 -19.70 9.69
C VAL A 126 1.57 -20.04 10.82
N PRO A 127 0.88 -21.19 10.76
CA PRO A 127 -0.12 -21.52 11.77
C PRO A 127 0.52 -21.75 13.14
N ALA A 128 -0.25 -21.52 14.19
CA ALA A 128 0.13 -21.85 15.56
C ALA A 128 0.56 -23.32 15.68
N GLU A 129 1.64 -23.69 16.34
CA GLU A 129 2.68 -22.93 17.03
C GLU A 129 3.75 -22.40 16.06
N ALA A 130 3.82 -21.08 15.84
CA ALA A 130 4.72 -20.52 14.83
C ALA A 130 6.16 -20.32 15.30
N SER A 131 6.44 -20.35 16.61
CA SER A 131 7.82 -20.23 17.09
C SER A 131 8.65 -21.45 16.71
N GLY A 132 9.91 -21.21 16.34
CA GLY A 132 10.83 -22.22 15.83
C GLY A 132 10.62 -22.55 14.34
N ARG A 133 9.64 -21.91 13.68
CA ARG A 133 9.35 -22.09 12.26
C ARG A 133 9.84 -20.90 11.44
N THR A 134 9.82 -21.05 10.13
CA THR A 134 10.21 -20.02 9.18
C THR A 134 8.99 -19.48 8.45
N VAL A 135 8.91 -18.16 8.29
CA VAL A 135 8.01 -17.52 7.33
C VAL A 135 8.82 -17.13 6.09
N THR A 136 8.30 -17.46 4.92
CA THR A 136 8.96 -17.20 3.63
C THR A 136 8.20 -16.11 2.89
N LEU A 137 8.91 -15.04 2.53
CA LEU A 137 8.42 -13.98 1.65
C LEU A 137 9.15 -14.11 0.32
N GLN A 138 8.39 -14.05 -0.78
CA GLN A 138 8.95 -14.14 -2.11
C GLN A 138 8.24 -13.21 -3.09
N CYS A 139 9.06 -12.61 -3.93
CA CYS A 139 8.70 -11.81 -5.08
C CYS A 139 9.33 -12.48 -6.30
N GLN A 140 8.81 -13.65 -6.66
CA GLN A 140 9.15 -14.29 -7.93
C GLN A 140 8.82 -13.31 -9.07
N GLN A 141 9.79 -13.11 -9.98
CA GLN A 141 9.58 -12.55 -11.32
C GLN A 141 8.84 -13.56 -12.18
#